data_AF-A0A523GJ51-F1
#
_entry.id   AF-A0A523GJ51-F1
#
_cell.length_a   1.000
_cell.length_b   1.000
_cell.length_c   1.000
_cell.angle_alpha   90.00
_cell.angle_beta   90.00
_cell.angle_gamma   90.00
#
_symmetry.space_group_name_H-M   'P 1'
#
loop_
_entity.id
_entity.type
_entity.pdbx_description
1 polymer ?
#
loop_
_entity_poly.entity_id
_entity_poly.type
_entity_poly.pdbx_seq_one_letter_code
_entity_poly.pdbx_strand_id
1 'polypeptide(L)'
;MKTVIHNGHKIEAPGSTLTGLEEVRYDGEVVSSKRSILGATHVFVVEEDGETVQYEVQIGTRWHGFSATCTIRRAGELLFTDC
;
A
#
# COMPACT_ATOMS: atom_id res chain seq x y z
N MET A 1 5.59 8.12 4.12
CA MET A 1 5.54 7.39 2.84
C MET A 1 6.56 6.26 2.93
N LYS A 2 6.16 5.03 2.64
CA LYS A 2 7.05 3.86 2.59
C LYS A 2 7.19 3.43 1.14
N THR A 3 8.41 3.05 0.79
CA THR A 3 8.74 2.56 -0.54
C THR A 3 9.29 1.15 -0.39
N VAL A 4 8.70 0.22 -1.11
CA VAL A 4 9.14 -1.18 -1.19
C VAL A 4 9.56 -1.43 -2.63
N ILE A 5 10.75 -1.98 -2.81
CA ILE A 5 11.25 -2.40 -4.12
C ILE A 5 11.22 -3.93 -4.14
N HIS A 6 10.50 -4.51 -5.09
CA HIS A 6 10.38 -5.95 -5.25
C HIS A 6 10.39 -6.30 -6.74
N ASN A 7 11.21 -7.28 -7.14
CA ASN A 7 11.39 -7.70 -8.54
C ASN A 7 11.64 -6.55 -9.53
N GLY A 8 12.32 -5.48 -9.09
CA GLY A 8 12.59 -4.31 -9.93
C GLY A 8 11.44 -3.30 -9.99
N HIS A 9 10.28 -3.63 -9.44
CA HIS A 9 9.13 -2.73 -9.33
C HIS A 9 9.13 -1.99 -8.00
N LYS A 10 8.67 -0.75 -8.02
CA LYS A 10 8.62 0.16 -6.88
C LYS A 10 7.17 0.38 -6.45
N ILE A 11 6.85 -0.06 -5.24
CA ILE A 11 5.56 0.17 -4.59
C ILE A 11 5.71 1.27 -3.56
N GLU A 12 4.92 2.33 -3.69
CA GLU A 12 4.90 3.45 -2.75
C GLU A 12 3.55 3.48 -2.05
N ALA A 13 3.58 3.20 -0.74
CA ALA A 13 2.42 3.29 0.12
C ALA A 13 2.50 4.56 0.98
N PRO A 14 1.40 5.32 1.08
CA PRO A 14 1.32 6.42 2.01
C PRO A 14 1.21 5.84 3.43
N GLY A 15 1.80 6.54 4.40
CA GLY A 15 1.50 6.25 5.81
C GLY A 15 0.17 6.90 6.20
N SER A 16 -0.14 6.95 7.50
CA SER A 16 -1.24 7.78 7.98
C SER A 16 -0.97 9.23 7.56
N THR A 17 -1.86 9.78 6.75
CA THR A 17 -1.85 11.19 6.38
C THR A 17 -2.85 11.93 7.24
N LEU A 18 -2.47 13.08 7.80
CA LEU A 18 -3.36 13.92 8.60
C LEU A 18 -4.61 14.37 7.79
N THR A 19 -4.49 14.42 6.47
CA THR A 19 -5.57 14.76 5.52
C THR A 19 -6.50 13.59 5.21
N GLY A 20 -6.12 12.37 5.63
CA GLY A 20 -6.79 11.12 5.34
C GLY A 20 -6.75 10.73 3.86
N LEU A 21 -5.83 11.26 3.07
CA LEU A 21 -5.65 10.87 1.67
C LEU A 21 -4.60 9.76 1.57
N GLU A 22 -5.02 8.61 1.06
CA GLU A 22 -4.21 7.41 0.88
C GLU A 22 -4.09 7.13 -0.63
N GLU A 23 -2.97 7.53 -1.22
CA GLU A 23 -2.61 7.23 -2.60
C GLU A 23 -1.47 6.21 -2.68
N VAL A 24 -1.75 5.04 -3.25
CA VAL A 24 -0.78 3.98 -3.53
C VAL A 24 -0.28 4.12 -4.96
N ARG A 25 1.04 4.09 -5.13
CA ARG A 25 1.69 4.14 -6.44
C ARG A 25 2.47 2.87 -6.73
N TYR A 26 2.47 2.47 -7.99
CA TYR A 26 3.25 1.38 -8.52
C TYR A 26 4.07 1.92 -9.70
N ASP A 27 5.40 1.81 -9.63
CA ASP A 27 6.34 2.37 -10.61
C ASP A 27 6.13 3.87 -10.91
N GLY A 28 5.56 4.60 -9.96
CA GLY A 28 5.25 6.02 -10.07
C GLY A 28 3.83 6.34 -10.57
N GLU A 29 3.08 5.33 -11.02
CA GLU A 29 1.68 5.48 -11.42
C GLU A 29 0.73 5.26 -10.25
N VAL A 30 -0.33 6.07 -10.16
CA VAL A 30 -1.35 5.93 -9.12
C VAL A 30 -2.28 4.77 -9.46
N VAL A 31 -2.08 3.64 -8.77
CA VAL A 31 -2.89 2.42 -8.94
C VAL A 31 -4.11 2.39 -8.04
N SER A 32 -4.08 3.13 -6.93
CA SER A 32 -5.23 3.21 -6.03
C SER A 32 -5.20 4.51 -5.22
N SER A 33 -6.35 5.16 -5.09
CA SER A 33 -6.51 6.34 -4.24
C SER A 33 -7.81 6.22 -3.44
N LYS A 34 -7.71 6.38 -2.12
CA LYS A 34 -8.85 6.37 -1.20
C LYS A 34 -8.68 7.47 -0.18
N ARG A 35 -9.80 7.89 0.39
CA ARG A 35 -9.79 8.82 1.51
C ARG A 35 -10.27 8.09 2.77
N SER A 36 -9.36 7.88 3.72
CA SER A 36 -9.65 7.30 5.02
C SER A 36 -8.86 7.98 6.13
N ILE A 37 -9.50 8.16 7.28
CA ILE A 37 -8.90 8.74 8.48
C ILE A 37 -8.30 7.65 9.38
N LEU A 38 -8.82 6.42 9.31
CA LEU A 38 -8.42 5.30 10.17
C LEU A 38 -7.65 4.20 9.43
N GLY A 39 -7.43 4.37 8.13
CA GLY A 39 -6.88 3.34 7.25
C GLY A 39 -7.89 2.81 6.24
N ALA A 40 -7.44 2.46 5.04
CA ALA A 40 -8.19 1.66 4.09
C ALA A 40 -7.36 0.50 3.53
N THR A 41 -8.05 -0.52 3.01
CA THR A 41 -7.40 -1.56 2.21
C THR A 41 -7.51 -1.20 0.73
N HIS A 42 -6.36 -1.13 0.06
CA HIS A 42 -6.22 -0.94 -1.36
C HIS A 42 -5.87 -2.27 -1.99
N VAL A 43 -6.66 -2.71 -2.95
CA VAL A 43 -6.39 -3.91 -3.72
C VAL A 43 -6.30 -3.49 -5.18
N PHE A 44 -5.23 -3.89 -5.85
CA PHE A 44 -5.02 -3.62 -7.25
C PHE A 44 -4.28 -4.80 -7.89
N VAL A 45 -4.38 -4.89 -9.21
CA VAL A 45 -3.78 -5.97 -9.98
C VAL A 45 -2.84 -5.35 -11.00
N VAL A 46 -1.65 -5.92 -11.13
CA VAL A 46 -0.63 -5.51 -12.11
C VAL A 46 -0.23 -6.72 -12.95
N GLU A 47 0.25 -6.48 -14.16
CA GLU A 47 0.94 -7.50 -14.95
C GLU A 47 2.44 -7.38 -14.71
N GLU A 48 3.03 -8.41 -14.12
CA GLU A 48 4.48 -8.55 -13.91
C GLU A 48 4.96 -9.77 -14.70
N ASP A 49 5.94 -9.60 -15.59
CA ASP A 49 6.53 -10.71 -16.37
C ASP A 49 5.52 -11.59 -17.15
N GLY A 50 4.37 -11.03 -17.52
CA GLY A 50 3.28 -11.75 -18.20
C GLY A 50 2.36 -12.54 -17.26
N GLU A 51 2.54 -12.41 -15.95
CA GLU A 51 1.65 -12.96 -14.93
C GLU A 51 0.82 -11.85 -14.29
N THR A 52 -0.46 -12.14 -14.06
CA THR A 52 -1.38 -11.25 -13.35
C THR A 52 -1.18 -11.40 -11.85
N VAL A 53 -0.70 -10.35 -11.20
CA VAL A 53 -0.35 -10.36 -9.77
C VAL A 53 -1.23 -9.38 -9.00
N GLN A 54 -1.89 -9.89 -7.97
CA GLN A 54 -2.68 -9.07 -7.06
C GLN A 54 -1.81 -8.51 -5.93
N TYR A 55 -1.90 -7.21 -5.72
CA TYR A 55 -1.31 -6.51 -4.58
C TYR A 55 -2.39 -6.05 -3.61
N GLU A 56 -2.10 -6.19 -2.33
CA GLU A 56 -2.96 -5.73 -1.23
C GLU A 56 -2.15 -4.83 -0.31
N VAL A 57 -2.51 -3.55 -0.29
CA VAL A 57 -1.92 -2.54 0.59
C VAL A 57 -2.97 -2.17 1.63
N GLN A 58 -2.81 -2.72 2.82
CA GLN A 58 -3.66 -2.41 3.95
C GLN A 58 -3.02 -1.30 4.76
N ILE A 59 -3.68 -0.15 4.83
CA ILE A 59 -3.32 0.95 5.72
C ILE A 59 -4.28 0.91 6.89
N GLY A 60 -3.74 1.13 8.08
CA GLY A 60 -4.46 1.07 9.34
C GLY A 60 -3.91 2.07 10.33
N THR A 61 -4.57 2.16 11.47
CA THR A 61 -4.08 2.93 12.61
C THR A 61 -4.07 2.07 13.87
N ARG A 62 -3.02 2.21 14.67
CA ARG A 62 -2.87 1.62 16.01
C ARG A 62 -2.89 2.74 17.06
N TRP A 63 -3.09 2.34 18.31
CA TRP A 63 -3.08 3.25 19.46
C TRP A 63 -4.08 4.41 19.29
N HIS A 64 -5.37 4.13 19.10
CA HIS A 64 -6.42 5.17 18.95
C HIS A 64 -6.18 6.22 17.84
N GLY A 65 -5.48 5.88 16.75
CA GLY A 65 -5.18 6.81 15.66
C GLY A 65 -3.81 7.49 15.77
N PHE A 66 -3.04 7.23 16.83
CA PHE A 66 -1.74 7.87 17.05
C PHE A 66 -0.58 7.24 16.25
N SER A 67 -0.71 5.99 15.82
CA SER A 67 0.30 5.30 15.02
C SER A 67 -0.32 4.81 13.72
N ALA A 68 0.31 5.10 12.59
CA ALA A 68 -0.02 4.46 11.32
C ALA A 68 0.43 3.01 11.34
N THR A 69 -0.20 2.16 10.55
CA THR A 69 0.37 0.86 10.15
C THR A 69 0.12 0.67 8.68
N CYS A 70 1.02 0.01 7.98
CA CYS A 70 0.76 -0.49 6.65
C CYS A 70 1.24 -1.92 6.52
N THR A 71 0.55 -2.70 5.69
CA THR A 71 0.92 -4.05 5.30
C THR A 71 0.79 -4.16 3.80
N ILE A 72 1.84 -4.64 3.14
CA ILE A 72 1.87 -4.83 1.69
C ILE A 72 2.01 -6.33 1.43
N ARG A 73 1.04 -6.88 0.69
CA ARG A 73 1.06 -8.28 0.23
C ARG A 73 1.05 -8.35 -1.29
N ARG A 74 1.72 -9.36 -1.84
CA ARG A 74 1.77 -9.68 -3.27
C ARG A 74 1.37 -11.14 -3.45
N ALA A 75 0.35 -11.42 -4.24
CA ALA A 75 -0.20 -12.77 -4.43
C ALA A 75 -0.45 -13.52 -3.09
N GLY A 76 -0.83 -12.79 -2.03
CA GLY A 76 -1.00 -13.32 -0.67
C GLY A 76 0.28 -13.42 0.17
N GLU A 77 1.47 -13.26 -0.40
CA GLU A 77 2.75 -13.24 0.31
C GLU A 77 2.99 -11.88 0.97
N LEU A 78 3.42 -11.88 2.23
CA LEU A 78 3.75 -10.65 2.96
C LEU A 78 5.10 -10.10 2.49
N LEU A 79 5.08 -8.97 1.79
CA LEU A 79 6.30 -8.26 1.38
C LEU A 79 6.79 -7.30 2.46
N PHE A 80 5.86 -6.63 3.14
CA PHE A 80 6.20 -5.62 4.13
C PHE A 80 5.10 -5.46 5.18
N THR A 81 5.51 -5.18 6.41
CA THR A 81 4.61 -4.77 7.50
C THR A 81 5.29 -3.67 8.31
N ASP A 82 4.46 -2.81 8.90
CA ASP A 82 4.83 -1.75 9.85
C ASP A 82 5.35 -0.46 9.17
N CYS A 83 4.41 0.46 8.97
CA CYS A 83 4.68 1.88 8.74
C CYS A 83 4.85 2.56 10.09
#